data_AF-A0AAE0SS82-F1
#
_entry.id   AF-A0AAE0SS82-F1
#
_cell.length_a   1.000
_cell.length_b   1.000
_cell.length_c   1.000
_cell.angle_alpha   90.00
_cell.angle_beta   90.00
_cell.angle_gamma   90.00
#
_symmetry.space_group_name_H-M   'P 1'
#
loop_
_entity.id
_entity.type
_entity.pdbx_description
1 polymer ?
#
loop_
_entity_poly.entity_id
_entity_poly.type
_entity_poly.pdbx_seq_one_letter_code
_entity_poly.pdbx_strand_id
1 'polypeptide(L)'
;MEMGPLLPSVFFIMAAISTKNCITAQTTSLETATAPLRIATTEHISTTRRNTKPQGSMAPKTESQSADLEKGTTRTALNMATTRKPTNMATAEQVSTKAMDATTPLPVRSRQTSKIPTGTSKQPSSCCFNENMVIMLQNNVPVVNGYVPFVSIIEFTNGTDVAVCDAKVLLKATFRRSNQTVPCQGCTSVPQCGNQMLKIELWMSPNKSGVSFHVGDSITNDGFGGDESTQENDAEFHFYNYEQRLYGSDKCLNMSQLLFGLSNTSAHWVTIYIGNEFIRVSTPLGYSYELCSNCLFALTGQSDSQGTVNEDIYIGLNRIIRNFPAGDGNGVCGAVISWACPWKA
;
A
#
# COMPACT_ATOMS: atom_id res chain seq x y z
N MET A 1 -12.61 -81.26 26.66
CA MET A 1 -13.16 -79.89 26.66
C MET A 1 -12.98 -79.36 28.06
N GLU A 2 -11.94 -78.56 28.26
CA GLU A 2 -11.66 -77.89 29.53
C GLU A 2 -11.06 -76.54 29.14
N MET A 3 -11.72 -75.46 29.56
CA MET A 3 -11.33 -74.08 29.31
C MET A 3 -10.74 -73.46 30.58
N GLY A 4 -9.63 -72.73 30.41
CA GLY A 4 -9.05 -71.78 31.36
C GLY A 4 -7.52 -71.86 31.42
N PRO A 5 -6.75 -70.77 31.66
CA PRO A 5 -7.18 -69.52 32.30
C PRO A 5 -6.86 -68.21 31.54
N LEU A 6 -7.43 -67.13 32.09
CA LEU A 6 -7.43 -65.73 31.69
C LEU A 6 -6.08 -65.03 31.93
N LEU A 7 -5.71 -64.13 31.01
CA LEU A 7 -4.64 -63.13 31.17
C LEU A 7 -5.22 -61.79 31.66
N PRO A 8 -4.45 -60.95 32.38
CA PRO A 8 -4.93 -59.68 32.91
C PRO A 8 -4.86 -58.55 31.87
N SER A 9 -5.93 -57.75 31.83
CA SER A 9 -6.08 -56.56 31.01
C SER A 9 -5.10 -55.44 31.43
N VAL A 10 -4.31 -54.95 30.49
CA VAL A 10 -3.51 -53.72 30.62
C VAL A 10 -4.42 -52.52 30.35
N PHE A 11 -4.64 -51.68 31.36
CA PHE A 11 -5.28 -50.37 31.22
C PHE A 11 -4.29 -49.37 30.60
N PHE A 12 -4.57 -48.88 29.39
CA PHE A 12 -3.96 -47.66 28.87
C PHE A 12 -4.73 -46.45 29.41
N ILE A 13 -4.07 -45.62 30.21
CA ILE A 13 -4.56 -44.30 30.59
C ILE A 13 -4.27 -43.35 29.41
N MET A 14 -5.31 -43.00 28.64
CA MET A 14 -5.25 -41.84 27.76
C MET A 14 -5.29 -40.57 28.60
N ALA A 15 -4.18 -39.85 28.67
CA ALA A 15 -4.14 -38.49 29.18
C ALA A 15 -4.89 -37.57 28.20
N ALA A 16 -6.06 -37.09 28.60
CA ALA A 16 -6.76 -36.01 27.91
C ALA A 16 -5.95 -34.72 28.07
N ILE A 17 -5.37 -34.23 26.96
CA ILE A 17 -4.78 -32.90 26.90
C ILE A 17 -5.93 -31.88 26.98
N SER A 18 -5.99 -31.20 28.12
CA SER A 18 -6.91 -30.10 28.39
C SER A 18 -6.57 -28.90 27.49
N THR A 19 -7.40 -28.67 26.48
CA THR A 19 -7.42 -27.41 25.73
C THR A 19 -8.11 -26.35 26.59
N LYS A 20 -7.32 -25.43 27.15
CA LYS A 20 -7.86 -24.26 27.85
C LYS A 20 -8.46 -23.29 26.83
N ASN A 21 -9.78 -23.17 26.89
CA ASN A 21 -10.57 -22.17 26.19
C ASN A 21 -10.21 -20.75 26.65
N CYS A 22 -9.82 -19.88 25.72
CA CYS A 22 -9.92 -18.43 25.89
C CYS A 22 -11.30 -18.00 25.37
N ILE A 23 -12.29 -17.96 26.25
CA ILE A 23 -13.54 -17.24 26.05
C ILE A 23 -13.57 -16.14 27.09
N THR A 24 -13.43 -14.90 26.66
CA THR A 24 -13.91 -13.75 27.43
C THR A 24 -14.47 -12.74 26.43
N ALA A 25 -15.72 -12.96 26.04
CA ALA A 25 -16.52 -11.95 25.38
C ALA A 25 -16.98 -10.95 26.43
N GLN A 26 -16.49 -9.72 26.37
CA GLN A 26 -17.15 -8.59 27.04
C GLN A 26 -18.30 -8.14 26.15
N THR A 27 -19.52 -8.46 26.56
CA THR A 27 -20.75 -7.86 26.08
C THR A 27 -20.87 -6.45 26.66
N THR A 28 -20.54 -5.43 25.87
CA THR A 28 -21.03 -4.06 26.12
C THR A 28 -22.31 -3.85 25.33
N SER A 29 -23.40 -3.65 26.05
CA SER A 29 -24.71 -3.27 25.53
C SER A 29 -24.62 -1.94 24.79
N LEU A 30 -25.05 -1.94 23.53
CA LEU A 30 -25.20 -0.76 22.70
C LEU A 30 -26.54 -0.09 23.07
N GLU A 31 -26.51 1.03 23.78
CA GLU A 31 -27.68 1.89 23.97
C GLU A 31 -27.96 2.66 22.69
N THR A 32 -29.16 2.43 22.15
CA THR A 32 -29.70 3.09 20.97
C THR A 32 -30.15 4.51 21.33
N ALA A 33 -29.32 5.52 21.06
CA ALA A 33 -29.72 6.92 21.12
C ALA A 33 -30.24 7.39 19.75
N THR A 34 -31.56 7.40 19.61
CA THR A 34 -32.27 7.98 18.45
C THR A 34 -32.23 9.51 18.54
N ALA A 35 -31.43 10.17 17.70
CA ALA A 35 -31.47 11.62 17.52
C ALA A 35 -32.33 11.98 16.29
N PRO A 36 -33.23 12.99 16.38
CA PRO A 36 -34.08 13.39 15.27
C PRO A 36 -33.32 14.24 14.25
N LEU A 37 -33.40 13.81 12.98
CA LEU A 37 -32.91 14.53 11.80
C LEU A 37 -33.78 15.77 11.56
N ARG A 38 -33.25 16.98 11.82
CA ARG A 38 -33.85 18.24 11.34
C ARG A 38 -33.31 18.56 9.94
N ILE A 39 -34.14 18.35 8.93
CA ILE A 39 -33.88 18.82 7.56
C ILE A 39 -34.26 20.30 7.51
N ALA A 40 -33.27 21.18 7.38
CA ALA A 40 -33.48 22.58 7.03
C ALA A 40 -33.65 22.67 5.51
N THR A 41 -34.88 22.91 5.07
CA THR A 41 -35.21 23.26 3.68
C THR A 41 -34.61 24.62 3.35
N THR A 42 -33.66 24.66 2.41
CA THR A 42 -33.16 25.91 1.83
C THR A 42 -33.96 26.19 0.56
N GLU A 43 -34.67 27.31 0.56
CA GLU A 43 -35.43 27.84 -0.57
C GLU A 43 -34.47 28.24 -1.71
N HIS A 44 -34.65 27.65 -2.89
CA HIS A 44 -33.99 28.10 -4.10
C HIS A 44 -34.88 29.12 -4.81
N ILE A 45 -34.46 30.39 -4.76
CA ILE A 45 -35.08 31.49 -5.48
C ILE A 45 -34.87 31.29 -6.99
N SER A 46 -35.99 31.25 -7.71
CA SER A 46 -36.11 31.30 -9.15
C SER A 46 -35.86 32.73 -9.65
N THR A 47 -34.92 32.89 -10.58
CA THR A 47 -34.88 34.06 -11.47
C THR A 47 -34.79 33.62 -12.92
N THR A 48 -35.93 33.73 -13.59
CA THR A 48 -36.13 33.71 -15.04
C THR A 48 -35.47 34.92 -15.71
N ARG A 49 -34.70 34.71 -16.80
CA ARG A 49 -34.71 35.63 -17.97
C ARG A 49 -34.05 35.06 -19.24
N ARG A 50 -34.91 34.87 -20.24
CA ARG A 50 -34.85 35.17 -21.70
C ARG A 50 -33.61 34.78 -22.54
N ASN A 51 -33.90 33.91 -23.51
CA ASN A 51 -33.73 34.03 -24.96
C ASN A 51 -32.48 34.69 -25.54
N THR A 52 -31.71 33.90 -26.32
CA THR A 52 -31.40 34.17 -27.74
C THR A 52 -30.86 32.91 -28.44
N LYS A 53 -31.55 32.45 -29.49
CA LYS A 53 -31.05 31.65 -30.64
C LYS A 53 -30.60 32.71 -31.71
N PRO A 54 -29.77 32.46 -32.75
CA PRO A 54 -29.72 31.21 -33.50
C PRO A 54 -28.44 30.79 -34.30
N GLN A 55 -28.57 29.61 -34.93
CA GLN A 55 -28.09 29.19 -36.27
C GLN A 55 -26.66 28.63 -36.50
N GLY A 56 -26.63 27.52 -37.25
CA GLY A 56 -25.45 26.86 -37.85
C GLY A 56 -25.47 25.33 -37.65
N SER A 57 -26.35 24.53 -38.28
CA SER A 57 -26.22 23.95 -39.64
C SER A 57 -24.86 23.28 -39.92
N MET A 58 -24.69 22.02 -39.51
CA MET A 58 -23.64 21.14 -40.04
C MET A 58 -24.25 20.14 -41.03
N ALA A 59 -23.64 20.05 -42.21
CA ALA A 59 -23.92 19.07 -43.25
C ALA A 59 -23.21 17.73 -42.95
N PRO A 60 -23.74 16.59 -43.42
CA PRO A 60 -23.09 15.29 -43.28
C PRO A 60 -22.01 15.09 -44.34
N LYS A 61 -20.84 14.59 -43.93
CA LYS A 61 -19.79 14.09 -44.83
C LYS A 61 -20.14 12.67 -45.29
N THR A 62 -20.14 12.49 -46.60
CA THR A 62 -20.27 11.23 -47.31
C THR A 62 -18.90 10.53 -47.34
N GLU A 63 -18.84 9.26 -46.92
CA GLU A 63 -17.74 8.34 -47.21
C GLU A 63 -17.89 7.78 -48.63
N SER A 64 -16.81 7.77 -49.39
CA SER A 64 -16.65 6.95 -50.59
C SER A 64 -15.22 6.44 -50.65
N GLN A 65 -15.13 5.14 -50.91
CA GLN A 65 -13.95 4.32 -51.10
C GLN A 65 -13.11 4.78 -52.30
N SER A 66 -11.80 4.48 -52.28
CA SER A 66 -11.07 3.98 -53.44
C SER A 66 -9.69 3.45 -53.03
N ALA A 67 -9.27 2.45 -53.79
CA ALA A 67 -8.15 1.56 -53.58
C ALA A 67 -6.85 2.04 -54.28
N ASP A 68 -5.81 1.26 -54.03
CA ASP A 68 -4.70 0.90 -54.92
C ASP A 68 -3.40 1.74 -54.94
N LEU A 69 -2.31 0.95 -54.73
CA LEU A 69 -1.03 0.91 -55.43
C LEU A 69 -0.24 2.21 -55.70
N GLU A 70 0.99 2.30 -55.20
CA GLU A 70 2.22 1.93 -55.95
C GLU A 70 3.52 2.23 -55.17
N LYS A 71 4.56 1.53 -55.61
CA LYS A 71 5.97 1.59 -55.21
C LYS A 71 6.62 2.95 -55.47
N GLY A 72 7.74 3.24 -54.78
CA GLY A 72 8.81 4.03 -55.40
C GLY A 72 9.57 4.99 -54.48
N THR A 73 10.71 4.51 -53.99
CA THR A 73 12.04 5.14 -53.96
C THR A 73 12.17 6.68 -53.99
N THR A 74 13.05 7.16 -53.09
CA THR A 74 14.20 8.09 -53.27
C THR A 74 14.21 9.33 -52.37
N ARG A 75 15.36 9.45 -51.69
CA ARG A 75 15.96 10.58 -50.97
C ARG A 75 15.56 11.97 -51.46
N THR A 76 15.43 12.92 -50.54
CA THR A 76 16.06 14.26 -50.64
C THR A 76 16.17 14.87 -49.24
N ALA A 77 17.40 15.15 -48.82
CA ALA A 77 17.70 16.05 -47.72
C ALA A 77 17.54 17.49 -48.23
N LEU A 78 16.85 18.36 -47.47
CA LEU A 78 17.00 19.80 -47.62
C LEU A 78 17.06 20.47 -46.25
N ASN A 79 18.21 21.07 -46.00
CA ASN A 79 18.44 22.08 -44.98
C ASN A 79 17.50 23.26 -45.19
N MET A 80 16.92 23.81 -44.12
CA MET A 80 16.80 25.27 -43.99
C MET A 80 16.93 25.68 -42.53
N ALA A 81 18.05 26.35 -42.26
CA ALA A 81 18.27 27.18 -41.10
C ALA A 81 17.37 28.42 -41.19
N THR A 82 16.71 28.76 -40.09
CA THR A 82 16.12 30.10 -39.93
C THR A 82 16.54 30.66 -38.58
N THR A 83 17.61 31.44 -38.63
CA THR A 83 18.02 32.46 -37.67
C THR A 83 16.85 33.39 -37.35
N ARG A 84 16.48 33.51 -36.07
CA ARG A 84 15.83 34.71 -35.54
C ARG A 84 16.59 35.26 -34.33
N LYS A 85 16.88 36.54 -34.48
CA LYS A 85 17.64 37.46 -33.63
C LYS A 85 16.82 37.82 -32.38
N PRO A 86 17.45 37.96 -31.19
CA PRO A 86 16.76 38.42 -29.99
C PRO A 86 16.67 39.96 -29.97
N THR A 87 15.51 40.48 -29.58
CA THR A 87 15.31 41.90 -29.28
C THR A 87 15.27 42.08 -27.76
N ASN A 88 16.05 43.05 -27.32
CA ASN A 88 16.39 43.41 -25.95
C ASN A 88 15.25 44.06 -25.15
N MET A 89 15.50 44.05 -23.82
CA MET A 89 15.20 45.08 -22.83
C MET A 89 13.79 45.19 -22.25
N ALA A 90 13.69 44.88 -20.95
CA ALA A 90 13.15 45.81 -19.95
C ALA A 90 13.52 45.37 -18.51
N THR A 91 14.30 46.24 -17.86
CA THR A 91 14.20 46.71 -16.47
C THR A 91 14.33 45.71 -15.31
N ALA A 92 15.52 45.69 -14.71
CA ALA A 92 15.78 45.16 -13.37
C ALA A 92 15.43 46.21 -12.31
N GLU A 93 14.53 45.85 -11.39
CA GLU A 93 14.23 46.62 -10.18
C GLU A 93 15.18 46.15 -9.07
N GLN A 94 16.05 47.06 -8.62
CA GLN A 94 16.97 46.83 -7.51
C GLN A 94 16.21 46.88 -6.18
N VAL A 95 15.99 45.72 -5.55
CA VAL A 95 15.59 45.65 -4.14
C VAL A 95 16.85 45.49 -3.28
N SER A 96 17.07 46.53 -2.49
CA SER A 96 18.12 46.66 -1.46
C SER A 96 18.09 45.51 -0.45
N THR A 97 19.12 44.66 -0.47
CA THR A 97 19.42 43.70 0.61
C THR A 97 20.15 44.43 1.74
N LYS A 98 19.43 44.63 2.85
CA LYS A 98 20.01 45.12 4.09
C LYS A 98 20.68 43.92 4.79
N ALA A 99 22.00 43.99 4.92
CA ALA A 99 22.80 43.06 5.71
C ALA A 99 22.34 43.10 7.18
N MET A 100 22.05 41.92 7.74
CA MET A 100 21.94 41.73 9.18
C MET A 100 23.09 40.86 9.66
N ASP A 101 23.62 41.35 10.77
CA ASP A 101 24.86 41.02 11.42
C ASP A 101 24.90 39.60 11.98
N ALA A 102 26.11 39.07 12.05
CA ALA A 102 26.41 37.78 12.63
C ALA A 102 26.33 37.83 14.17
N THR A 103 26.36 36.65 14.77
CA THR A 103 26.78 36.34 16.17
C THR A 103 25.64 35.97 17.13
N THR A 104 25.21 34.71 17.11
CA THR A 104 25.23 33.85 18.31
C THR A 104 25.07 32.36 17.91
N PRO A 105 26.01 31.46 18.27
CA PRO A 105 25.80 30.03 18.07
C PRO A 105 24.78 29.52 19.10
N LEU A 106 23.67 28.97 18.60
CA LEU A 106 22.71 28.23 19.42
C LEU A 106 23.36 26.94 19.95
N PRO A 107 23.07 26.53 21.20
CA PRO A 107 23.65 25.32 21.77
C PRO A 107 23.20 24.10 20.96
N VAL A 108 24.17 23.35 20.45
CA VAL A 108 23.98 22.03 19.86
C VAL A 108 23.35 21.14 20.92
N ARG A 109 22.04 20.91 20.80
CA ARG A 109 21.29 20.01 21.67
C ARG A 109 21.75 18.59 21.33
N SER A 110 22.59 18.05 22.22
CA SER A 110 23.09 16.68 22.21
C SER A 110 22.01 15.70 21.76
N ARG A 111 22.30 14.91 20.71
CA ARG A 111 21.50 13.75 20.30
C ARG A 111 21.27 12.88 21.55
N GLN A 112 20.04 12.88 22.05
CA GLN A 112 19.59 11.87 23.00
C GLN A 112 19.44 10.57 22.20
N THR A 113 20.50 9.77 22.15
CA THR A 113 20.40 8.38 21.74
C THR A 113 19.51 7.68 22.76
N SER A 114 18.23 7.55 22.44
CA SER A 114 17.30 6.71 23.20
C SER A 114 17.89 5.30 23.21
N LYS A 115 18.43 4.88 24.36
CA LYS A 115 18.85 3.50 24.57
C LYS A 115 17.61 2.64 24.50
N ILE A 116 17.49 1.89 23.40
CA ILE A 116 16.48 0.85 23.24
C ILE A 116 16.66 -0.13 24.42
N PRO A 117 15.64 -0.33 25.26
CA PRO A 117 15.74 -1.24 26.38
C PRO A 117 15.99 -2.66 25.88
N THR A 118 17.18 -3.19 26.15
CA THR A 118 17.51 -4.62 25.98
C THR A 118 16.89 -5.42 27.12
N GLY A 119 15.56 -5.44 27.18
CA GLY A 119 14.83 -6.37 28.01
C GLY A 119 14.69 -7.69 27.26
N THR A 120 15.13 -8.79 27.85
CA THR A 120 14.75 -10.15 27.44
C THR A 120 13.24 -10.32 27.62
N SER A 121 12.48 -9.81 26.64
CA SER A 121 11.04 -9.94 26.56
C SER A 121 10.72 -11.42 26.38
N LYS A 122 10.03 -12.02 27.36
CA LYS A 122 9.26 -13.24 27.13
C LYS A 122 8.45 -13.03 25.85
N GLN A 123 8.62 -13.91 24.86
CA GLN A 123 7.90 -13.84 23.60
C GLN A 123 6.40 -13.82 23.89
N PRO A 124 5.66 -12.77 23.52
CA PRO A 124 4.21 -12.79 23.64
C PRO A 124 3.70 -13.92 22.73
N SER A 125 2.98 -14.86 23.34
CA SER A 125 2.34 -16.01 22.66
C SER A 125 1.07 -15.62 21.90
N SER A 126 0.70 -14.34 21.95
CA SER A 126 -0.39 -13.74 21.19
C SER A 126 0.18 -13.13 19.92
N CYS A 127 -0.37 -13.51 18.80
CA CYS A 127 -0.06 -12.93 17.51
C CYS A 127 -0.86 -11.66 17.18
N CYS A 128 -1.85 -11.35 18.01
CA CYS A 128 -2.50 -10.06 18.04
C CYS A 128 -1.68 -9.15 18.95
N PHE A 129 -1.03 -8.17 18.35
CA PHE A 129 -0.54 -7.00 19.05
C PHE A 129 -1.65 -5.95 19.02
N ASN A 130 -1.97 -5.36 20.17
CA ASN A 130 -2.93 -4.26 20.24
C ASN A 130 -2.26 -2.90 19.96
N GLU A 131 -0.99 -2.92 19.55
CA GLU A 131 -0.27 -1.71 19.22
C GLU A 131 -0.49 -1.31 17.75
N ASN A 132 -0.66 -0.01 17.54
CA ASN A 132 -0.85 0.59 16.24
C ASN A 132 0.20 1.69 16.04
N MET A 133 0.63 1.88 14.80
CA MET A 133 1.43 3.00 14.34
C MET A 133 0.55 3.84 13.42
N VAL A 134 0.29 5.07 13.81
CA VAL A 134 -0.50 6.04 13.04
C VAL A 134 0.44 7.03 12.39
N ILE A 135 0.34 7.17 11.07
CA ILE A 135 1.16 8.04 10.24
C ILE A 135 0.24 9.07 9.60
N MET A 136 0.45 10.35 9.86
CA MET A 136 -0.33 11.44 9.28
C MET A 136 0.52 12.22 8.29
N LEU A 137 -0.02 12.47 7.09
CA LEU A 137 0.70 13.07 5.95
C LEU A 137 0.06 14.37 5.42
N GLN A 138 -1.03 14.84 6.02
CA GLN A 138 -1.82 16.00 5.56
C GLN A 138 -1.09 17.36 5.63
N ASN A 139 -0.05 17.49 6.46
CA ASN A 139 0.59 18.78 6.75
C ASN A 139 1.99 18.90 6.15
N ASN A 140 2.30 18.16 5.08
CA ASN A 140 3.62 18.06 4.43
C ASN A 140 4.76 17.52 5.29
N VAL A 141 4.61 17.48 6.61
CA VAL A 141 5.55 16.88 7.54
C VAL A 141 4.92 15.60 8.07
N PRO A 142 5.50 14.42 7.78
CA PRO A 142 5.03 13.18 8.35
C PRO A 142 5.05 13.23 9.87
N VAL A 143 3.91 12.95 10.50
CA VAL A 143 3.78 12.80 11.96
C VAL A 143 3.48 11.35 12.27
N VAL A 144 4.33 10.73 13.09
CA VAL A 144 4.14 9.35 13.53
C VAL A 144 3.84 9.29 15.01
N ASN A 145 2.75 8.60 15.34
CA ASN A 145 2.31 8.34 16.70
C ASN A 145 2.18 6.82 16.91
N GLY A 146 2.64 6.36 18.06
CA GLY A 146 2.61 4.93 18.41
C GLY A 146 3.81 4.16 17.88
N TYR A 147 3.73 2.84 18.00
CA TYR A 147 4.79 1.90 17.67
C TYR A 147 4.16 0.56 17.36
N VAL A 148 4.73 -0.18 16.42
CA VAL A 148 4.34 -1.55 16.11
C VAL A 148 5.62 -2.40 16.11
N PRO A 149 5.68 -3.50 16.88
CA PRO A 149 6.85 -4.37 16.90
C PRO A 149 7.25 -4.82 15.48
N PHE A 150 8.54 -4.84 15.17
CA PHE A 150 9.07 -5.26 13.86
C PHE A 150 8.64 -4.39 12.66
N VAL A 151 8.04 -3.23 12.91
CA VAL A 151 7.80 -2.21 11.88
C VAL A 151 8.73 -1.04 12.15
N SER A 152 9.46 -0.62 11.11
CA SER A 152 10.39 0.51 11.17
C SER A 152 10.16 1.45 9.99
N ILE A 153 10.38 2.74 10.22
CA ILE A 153 10.46 3.71 9.13
C ILE A 153 11.91 3.73 8.63
N ILE A 154 12.08 3.56 7.33
CA ILE A 154 13.36 3.69 6.65
C ILE A 154 13.60 5.15 6.28
N GLU A 155 12.60 5.80 5.67
CA GLU A 155 12.76 7.12 5.06
C GLU A 155 11.52 7.98 5.24
N PHE A 156 11.75 9.29 5.41
CA PHE A 156 10.75 10.34 5.32
C PHE A 156 11.19 11.42 4.34
N THR A 157 10.24 11.89 3.53
CA THR A 157 10.43 13.06 2.68
C THR A 157 9.27 14.00 2.89
N ASN A 158 9.57 15.27 3.20
CA ASN A 158 8.54 16.28 3.34
C ASN A 158 7.84 16.51 2.01
N GLY A 159 6.53 16.73 2.10
CA GLY A 159 5.70 17.18 1.01
C GLY A 159 5.97 18.64 0.66
N THR A 160 5.51 19.03 -0.52
CA THR A 160 5.55 20.41 -1.02
C THR A 160 4.17 21.05 -1.03
N ASP A 161 3.10 20.26 -1.08
CA ASP A 161 1.71 20.74 -1.19
C ASP A 161 0.75 19.99 -0.24
N VAL A 162 0.30 20.73 0.78
CA VAL A 162 -0.60 20.23 1.82
C VAL A 162 -1.96 19.79 1.26
N ALA A 163 -2.39 20.36 0.13
CA ALA A 163 -3.72 20.08 -0.44
C ALA A 163 -3.81 18.68 -1.08
N VAL A 164 -2.68 18.06 -1.41
CA VAL A 164 -2.64 16.79 -2.14
C VAL A 164 -2.09 15.62 -1.32
N CYS A 165 -1.57 15.86 -0.11
CA CYS A 165 -0.92 14.85 0.72
C CYS A 165 0.25 14.18 -0.04
N ASP A 166 1.29 14.95 -0.36
CA ASP A 166 2.47 14.50 -1.12
C ASP A 166 3.71 14.17 -0.26
N ALA A 167 3.58 14.23 1.07
CA ALA A 167 4.64 13.76 1.97
C ALA A 167 4.84 12.24 1.81
N LYS A 168 6.09 11.80 1.80
CA LYS A 168 6.45 10.42 1.44
C LYS A 168 7.05 9.67 2.61
N VAL A 169 6.73 8.38 2.68
CA VAL A 169 7.25 7.48 3.71
C VAL A 169 7.64 6.15 3.08
N LEU A 170 8.80 5.61 3.48
CA LEU A 170 9.15 4.23 3.21
C LEU A 170 9.25 3.49 4.55
N LEU A 171 8.47 2.43 4.70
CA LEU A 171 8.49 1.56 5.87
C LEU A 171 9.00 0.16 5.52
N LYS A 172 9.44 -0.55 6.56
CA LYS A 172 9.74 -1.98 6.53
C LYS A 172 9.05 -2.69 7.68
N ALA A 173 8.33 -3.76 7.37
CA ALA A 173 7.71 -4.65 8.33
C ALA A 173 8.33 -6.05 8.21
N THR A 174 8.98 -6.52 9.27
CA THR A 174 9.63 -7.84 9.30
C THR A 174 8.69 -8.87 9.92
N PHE A 175 8.29 -9.87 9.13
CA PHE A 175 7.53 -11.01 9.59
C PHE A 175 8.43 -11.95 10.39
N ARG A 176 7.90 -12.50 11.48
CA ARG A 176 8.64 -13.49 12.25
C ARG A 176 8.77 -14.78 11.43
N ARG A 177 9.98 -15.32 11.37
CA ARG A 177 10.20 -16.68 10.87
C ARG A 177 9.35 -17.66 11.67
N SER A 178 8.65 -18.54 10.96
CA SER A 178 7.93 -19.62 11.63
C SER A 178 8.96 -20.60 12.19
N ASN A 179 8.97 -20.79 13.51
CA ASN A 179 9.77 -21.85 14.15
C ASN A 179 9.15 -23.24 13.93
N GLN A 180 8.13 -23.36 13.08
CA GLN A 180 7.48 -24.64 12.81
C GLN A 180 8.43 -25.52 12.01
N THR A 181 8.62 -26.75 12.51
CA THR A 181 9.28 -27.85 11.80
C THR A 181 8.50 -28.30 10.56
N VAL A 182 7.25 -27.87 10.42
CA VAL A 182 6.45 -28.10 9.22
C VAL A 182 6.55 -26.84 8.36
N PRO A 183 7.17 -26.90 7.17
CA PRO A 183 7.16 -25.77 6.26
C PRO A 183 5.72 -25.41 5.96
N CYS A 184 5.42 -24.11 5.99
CA CYS A 184 4.16 -23.55 5.54
C CYS A 184 3.82 -24.04 4.13
N GLN A 185 2.94 -25.04 4.02
CA GLN A 185 2.51 -25.55 2.72
C GLN A 185 1.31 -24.75 2.23
N GLY A 186 1.61 -23.51 1.82
CA GLY A 186 0.77 -22.66 0.98
C GLY A 186 -0.70 -22.46 1.38
N CYS A 187 -1.52 -22.26 0.35
CA CYS A 187 -2.87 -21.69 0.41
C CYS A 187 -4.02 -22.67 0.67
N THR A 188 -3.85 -23.70 1.51
CA THR A 188 -4.92 -24.69 1.70
C THR A 188 -5.98 -24.28 2.73
N SER A 189 -5.74 -23.24 3.54
CA SER A 189 -6.75 -22.50 4.33
C SER A 189 -6.19 -21.13 4.76
N VAL A 190 -7.00 -20.08 4.61
CA VAL A 190 -6.62 -18.73 4.98
C VAL A 190 -6.65 -18.58 6.50
N PRO A 191 -5.61 -18.00 7.13
CA PRO A 191 -4.19 -18.06 6.79
C PRO A 191 -3.46 -19.19 7.58
N GLN A 192 -2.87 -20.12 6.83
CA GLN A 192 -2.44 -21.43 7.33
C GLN A 192 -1.17 -21.46 8.17
N CYS A 193 -0.37 -20.40 8.11
CA CYS A 193 0.95 -20.38 8.72
C CYS A 193 0.98 -19.98 10.19
N GLY A 194 -0.17 -19.74 10.81
CA GLY A 194 -0.21 -19.35 12.20
C GLY A 194 0.68 -18.12 12.45
N ASN A 195 0.12 -16.95 12.18
CA ASN A 195 -0.60 -16.25 13.24
C ASN A 195 -0.64 -14.72 13.03
N GLN A 196 0.05 -14.16 12.04
CA GLN A 196 0.17 -12.71 11.92
C GLN A 196 0.00 -12.24 10.48
N MET A 197 -0.91 -11.29 10.28
CA MET A 197 -1.05 -10.52 9.05
C MET A 197 -0.68 -9.07 9.33
N LEU A 198 -0.02 -8.41 8.39
CA LEU A 198 0.15 -6.97 8.44
C LEU A 198 -1.17 -6.33 7.99
N LYS A 199 -1.77 -5.52 8.86
CA LYS A 199 -2.95 -4.71 8.55
C LYS A 199 -2.51 -3.29 8.25
N ILE A 200 -2.97 -2.76 7.12
CA ILE A 200 -2.69 -1.41 6.65
C ILE A 200 -4.04 -0.75 6.36
N GLU A 201 -4.36 0.31 7.09
CA GLU A 201 -5.55 1.12 6.84
C GLU A 201 -5.11 2.47 6.28
N LEU A 202 -5.64 2.85 5.12
CA LEU A 202 -5.22 4.04 4.38
C LEU A 202 -6.35 5.06 4.31
N TRP A 203 -6.01 6.32 4.57
CA TRP A 203 -6.84 7.49 4.28
C TRP A 203 -6.40 8.11 2.96
N MET A 204 -7.27 8.06 1.96
CA MET A 204 -6.97 8.47 0.60
C MET A 204 -7.65 9.81 0.24
N SER A 205 -6.87 10.73 -0.34
CA SER A 205 -7.32 11.96 -0.96
C SER A 205 -8.19 11.67 -2.19
N PRO A 206 -9.25 12.47 -2.45
CA PRO A 206 -9.95 12.45 -3.73
C PRO A 206 -9.04 12.77 -4.94
N ASN A 207 -7.99 13.59 -4.72
CA ASN A 207 -7.14 14.16 -5.75
C ASN A 207 -5.80 13.42 -5.87
N LYS A 208 -5.83 12.09 -5.75
CA LYS A 208 -4.64 11.25 -5.83
C LYS A 208 -4.10 11.14 -7.26
N SER A 209 -2.78 11.08 -7.39
CA SER A 209 -2.07 10.98 -8.66
C SER A 209 -0.71 10.29 -8.49
N GLY A 210 -0.22 9.64 -9.56
CA GLY A 210 0.98 8.83 -9.50
C GLY A 210 0.82 7.62 -8.57
N VAL A 211 1.90 7.18 -7.93
CA VAL A 211 1.87 6.08 -6.96
C VAL A 211 1.52 6.62 -5.57
N SER A 212 0.27 6.44 -5.15
CA SER A 212 -0.17 6.83 -3.81
C SER A 212 0.24 5.82 -2.74
N PHE A 213 0.26 4.54 -3.10
CA PHE A 213 0.61 3.45 -2.19
C PHE A 213 1.32 2.35 -2.98
N HIS A 214 2.37 1.78 -2.42
CA HIS A 214 3.06 0.63 -2.98
C HIS A 214 3.49 -0.29 -1.83
N VAL A 215 3.27 -1.59 -1.98
CA VAL A 215 3.76 -2.61 -1.07
C VAL A 215 4.35 -3.77 -1.86
N GLY A 216 5.47 -4.30 -1.39
CA GLY A 216 6.21 -5.36 -2.05
C GLY A 216 7.13 -6.07 -1.07
N ASP A 217 7.53 -7.29 -1.38
CA ASP A 217 8.46 -8.07 -0.56
C ASP A 217 9.92 -7.94 -1.02
N SER A 218 10.21 -7.06 -1.99
CA SER A 218 11.56 -6.66 -2.38
C SER A 218 11.83 -5.16 -2.18
N ILE A 219 13.04 -4.83 -1.71
CA ILE A 219 13.47 -3.43 -1.54
C ILE A 219 13.70 -2.73 -2.88
N THR A 220 13.81 -3.49 -3.98
CA THR A 220 13.98 -2.93 -5.32
C THR A 220 12.73 -3.00 -6.18
N ASN A 221 11.58 -3.40 -5.61
CA ASN A 221 10.28 -3.38 -6.27
C ASN A 221 9.98 -1.99 -6.87
N ASP A 222 9.60 -1.98 -8.15
CA ASP A 222 9.51 -0.77 -8.97
C ASP A 222 8.08 -0.38 -9.38
N GLY A 223 7.09 -1.24 -9.09
CA GLY A 223 5.70 -0.99 -9.38
C GLY A 223 5.25 -1.56 -10.73
N PHE A 224 6.00 -2.44 -11.37
CA PHE A 224 5.61 -3.07 -12.64
C PHE A 224 5.65 -4.59 -12.62
N GLY A 225 5.65 -5.21 -11.44
CA GLY A 225 5.70 -6.67 -11.30
C GLY A 225 7.09 -7.22 -11.61
N GLY A 226 8.09 -6.67 -10.93
CA GLY A 226 9.49 -7.04 -11.07
C GLY A 226 10.37 -6.28 -10.08
N ASP A 227 11.64 -6.67 -10.01
CA ASP A 227 12.65 -5.95 -9.24
C ASP A 227 14.01 -5.89 -9.98
N GLU A 228 15.08 -5.38 -9.36
CA GLU A 228 16.43 -5.34 -9.96
C GLU A 228 17.15 -6.71 -9.96
N SER A 229 16.40 -7.81 -10.10
CA SER A 229 16.86 -9.19 -9.92
C SER A 229 17.43 -9.44 -8.52
N THR A 230 16.86 -8.78 -7.50
CA THR A 230 17.33 -8.95 -6.12
C THR A 230 16.64 -10.10 -5.41
N GLN A 231 15.39 -10.41 -5.77
CA GLN A 231 14.58 -11.46 -5.18
C GLN A 231 13.64 -12.04 -6.24
N GLU A 232 13.54 -13.37 -6.30
CA GLU A 232 12.60 -14.06 -7.19
C GLU A 232 11.16 -14.00 -6.63
N ASN A 233 11.05 -13.79 -5.32
CA ASN A 233 9.81 -13.44 -4.66
C ASN A 233 9.74 -11.92 -4.52
N ASP A 234 9.08 -11.31 -5.49
CA ASP A 234 8.99 -9.87 -5.68
C ASP A 234 7.55 -9.44 -6.01
N ALA A 235 6.58 -10.06 -5.34
CA ALA A 235 5.17 -9.74 -5.53
C ALA A 235 4.88 -8.30 -5.08
N GLU A 236 4.06 -7.59 -5.84
CA GLU A 236 3.78 -6.17 -5.60
C GLU A 236 2.29 -5.87 -5.60
N PHE A 237 1.86 -4.96 -4.75
CA PHE A 237 0.54 -4.35 -4.83
C PHE A 237 0.66 -2.83 -4.74
N HIS A 238 -0.01 -2.10 -5.63
CA HIS A 238 0.04 -0.65 -5.59
C HIS A 238 -1.28 0.01 -5.95
N PHE A 239 -1.39 1.28 -5.56
CA PHE A 239 -2.36 2.24 -6.05
C PHE A 239 -1.67 3.25 -6.95
N TYR A 240 -1.99 3.19 -8.25
CA TYR A 240 -1.52 4.13 -9.26
C TYR A 240 -2.70 4.94 -9.80
N ASN A 241 -2.73 6.24 -9.52
CA ASN A 241 -3.89 7.10 -9.74
C ASN A 241 -5.14 6.50 -9.08
N TYR A 242 -6.13 6.08 -9.89
CA TYR A 242 -7.37 5.45 -9.44
C TYR A 242 -7.38 3.93 -9.65
N GLU A 243 -6.23 3.35 -9.99
CA GLU A 243 -6.11 1.93 -10.28
C GLU A 243 -5.39 1.19 -9.16
N GLN A 244 -5.90 0.01 -8.84
CA GLN A 244 -5.28 -0.95 -7.95
C GLN A 244 -4.74 -2.07 -8.80
N ARG A 245 -3.48 -2.45 -8.59
CA ARG A 245 -2.85 -3.55 -9.34
C ARG A 245 -2.08 -4.44 -8.39
N LEU A 246 -2.23 -5.74 -8.59
CA LEU A 246 -1.52 -6.80 -7.89
C LEU A 246 -0.71 -7.57 -8.91
N TYR A 247 0.59 -7.57 -8.73
CA TYR A 247 1.53 -8.34 -9.51
C TYR A 247 2.02 -9.53 -8.69
N GLY A 248 2.05 -10.69 -9.33
CA GLY A 248 2.68 -11.88 -8.79
C GLY A 248 4.19 -11.84 -8.99
N SER A 249 4.89 -12.63 -8.19
CA SER A 249 6.33 -12.75 -8.23
C SER A 249 6.84 -13.43 -9.51
N ASP A 250 8.10 -13.22 -9.83
CA ASP A 250 8.82 -13.88 -10.92
C ASP A 250 8.82 -15.41 -10.84
N LYS A 251 8.62 -16.02 -9.67
CA LYS A 251 8.38 -17.48 -9.57
C LYS A 251 7.23 -18.00 -10.44
N CYS A 252 6.34 -17.13 -10.87
CA CYS A 252 5.11 -17.50 -11.55
C CYS A 252 5.09 -17.12 -13.04
N LEU A 253 6.25 -17.16 -13.71
CA LEU A 253 6.44 -16.86 -15.15
C LEU A 253 5.42 -17.50 -16.12
N ASN A 254 4.76 -18.59 -15.71
CA ASN A 254 3.75 -19.27 -16.52
C ASN A 254 2.34 -18.65 -16.43
N MET A 255 2.17 -17.60 -15.61
CA MET A 255 0.92 -16.86 -15.45
C MET A 255 1.13 -15.38 -15.82
N SER A 256 0.02 -14.67 -16.09
CA SER A 256 0.06 -13.21 -16.20
C SER A 256 0.64 -12.65 -14.90
N GLN A 257 1.74 -11.89 -14.98
CA GLN A 257 2.30 -11.19 -13.81
C GLN A 257 1.23 -10.31 -13.15
N LEU A 258 0.35 -9.68 -13.91
CA LEU A 258 -0.83 -9.01 -13.36
C LEU A 258 -1.87 -10.06 -12.91
N LEU A 259 -1.98 -10.27 -11.60
CA LEU A 259 -2.92 -11.20 -10.97
C LEU A 259 -4.30 -10.56 -10.74
N PHE A 260 -4.31 -9.26 -10.47
CA PHE A 260 -5.53 -8.51 -10.23
C PHE A 260 -5.38 -7.04 -10.61
N GLY A 261 -6.44 -6.46 -11.19
CA GLY A 261 -6.50 -5.06 -11.57
C GLY A 261 -7.91 -4.50 -11.39
N LEU A 262 -8.03 -3.34 -10.75
CA LEU A 262 -9.29 -2.61 -10.63
C LEU A 262 -9.07 -1.13 -10.89
N SER A 263 -9.77 -0.61 -11.91
CA SER A 263 -9.73 0.81 -12.27
C SER A 263 -10.86 1.61 -11.63
N ASN A 264 -10.71 2.94 -11.65
CA ASN A 264 -11.70 3.92 -11.22
C ASN A 264 -12.15 3.77 -9.76
N THR A 265 -11.20 3.49 -8.86
CA THR A 265 -11.48 3.35 -7.43
C THR A 265 -11.53 4.72 -6.75
N SER A 266 -12.74 5.16 -6.40
CA SER A 266 -12.99 6.37 -5.61
C SER A 266 -12.86 6.14 -4.10
N ALA A 267 -12.26 5.02 -3.68
CA ALA A 267 -12.15 4.65 -2.28
C ALA A 267 -11.33 5.69 -1.50
N HIS A 268 -11.96 6.28 -0.49
CA HIS A 268 -11.33 7.19 0.48
C HIS A 268 -10.68 6.45 1.65
N TRP A 269 -11.11 5.21 1.87
CA TRP A 269 -10.68 4.35 2.97
C TRP A 269 -10.47 2.96 2.41
N VAL A 270 -9.27 2.43 2.62
CA VAL A 270 -8.89 1.09 2.17
C VAL A 270 -8.22 0.37 3.33
N THR A 271 -8.67 -0.86 3.60
CA THR A 271 -8.01 -1.76 4.53
C THR A 271 -7.39 -2.91 3.75
N ILE A 272 -6.08 -3.09 3.92
CA ILE A 272 -5.28 -4.13 3.28
C ILE A 272 -4.75 -5.07 4.37
N TYR A 273 -4.82 -6.37 4.12
CA TYR A 273 -4.19 -7.40 4.93
C TYR A 273 -3.18 -8.13 4.06
N ILE A 274 -1.96 -8.27 4.56
CA ILE A 274 -0.86 -8.97 3.90
C ILE A 274 -0.39 -10.10 4.80
N GLY A 275 -0.25 -11.28 4.22
CA GLY A 275 0.32 -12.44 4.88
C GLY A 275 1.13 -13.26 3.90
N ASN A 276 1.75 -14.33 4.39
CA ASN A 276 2.47 -15.26 3.53
C ASN A 276 1.52 -15.80 2.45
N GLU A 277 1.90 -15.61 1.19
CA GLU A 277 1.12 -16.05 0.02
C GLU A 277 -0.32 -15.50 -0.02
N PHE A 278 -0.58 -14.39 0.66
CA PHE A 278 -1.94 -13.91 0.91
C PHE A 278 -2.05 -12.39 0.85
N ILE A 279 -3.12 -11.93 0.19
CA ILE A 279 -3.57 -10.54 0.26
C ILE A 279 -5.08 -10.46 0.36
N ARG A 280 -5.55 -9.51 1.15
CA ARG A 280 -6.94 -9.08 1.13
C ARG A 280 -7.02 -7.56 1.08
N VAL A 281 -7.87 -7.03 0.22
CA VAL A 281 -8.15 -5.61 0.10
C VAL A 281 -9.64 -5.41 0.32
N SER A 282 -10.01 -4.43 1.15
CA SER A 282 -11.40 -4.13 1.44
C SER A 282 -11.63 -2.63 1.59
N THR A 283 -12.85 -2.19 1.27
CA THR A 283 -13.28 -0.80 1.43
C THR A 283 -14.63 -0.76 2.16
N PRO A 284 -14.96 0.34 2.84
CA PRO A 284 -16.27 0.48 3.50
C PRO A 284 -17.46 0.43 2.53
N LEU A 285 -17.26 0.66 1.24
CA LEU A 285 -18.31 0.63 0.21
C LEU A 285 -18.65 -0.79 -0.27
N GLY A 286 -18.19 -1.82 0.44
CA GLY A 286 -18.53 -3.22 0.18
C GLY A 286 -17.63 -3.91 -0.86
N TYR A 287 -16.68 -3.20 -1.47
CA TYR A 287 -15.65 -3.85 -2.28
C TYR A 287 -14.69 -4.61 -1.35
N SER A 288 -14.57 -5.92 -1.58
CA SER A 288 -13.63 -6.81 -0.90
C SER A 288 -13.07 -7.81 -1.91
N TYR A 289 -11.75 -7.89 -1.98
CA TYR A 289 -11.01 -8.85 -2.79
C TYR A 289 -10.03 -9.61 -1.90
N GLU A 290 -9.89 -10.89 -2.14
CA GLU A 290 -9.01 -11.77 -1.39
C GLU A 290 -8.37 -12.74 -2.37
N LEU A 291 -7.05 -12.91 -2.26
CA LEU A 291 -6.29 -13.87 -3.04
C LEU A 291 -5.30 -14.58 -2.13
N CYS A 292 -5.26 -15.90 -2.29
CA CYS A 292 -4.19 -16.72 -1.77
C CYS A 292 -3.54 -17.44 -2.95
N SER A 293 -2.23 -17.25 -3.14
CA SER A 293 -1.46 -17.89 -4.19
C SER A 293 0.01 -17.94 -3.82
N ASN A 294 0.71 -19.00 -4.23
CA ASN A 294 2.16 -19.15 -4.10
C ASN A 294 2.96 -18.13 -4.94
N CYS A 295 2.29 -17.32 -5.73
CA CYS A 295 2.85 -16.20 -6.49
C CYS A 295 2.78 -14.87 -5.76
N LEU A 296 2.24 -14.85 -4.55
CA LEU A 296 2.20 -13.66 -3.71
C LEU A 296 3.42 -13.64 -2.77
N PHE A 297 3.40 -12.70 -1.84
CA PHE A 297 4.50 -12.41 -0.92
C PHE A 297 5.07 -13.66 -0.24
N ALA A 298 6.37 -13.85 -0.34
CA ALA A 298 7.06 -14.99 0.25
C ALA A 298 7.59 -14.61 1.63
N LEU A 299 6.74 -14.72 2.64
CA LEU A 299 7.03 -14.29 4.00
C LEU A 299 7.36 -15.48 4.90
N THR A 300 7.73 -15.23 6.16
CA THR A 300 7.99 -16.27 7.16
C THR A 300 9.19 -17.18 6.90
N GLY A 301 10.10 -16.75 6.03
CA GLY A 301 11.38 -17.42 5.82
C GLY A 301 11.42 -18.34 4.60
N GLN A 302 10.61 -18.07 3.57
CA GLN A 302 10.67 -18.82 2.32
C GLN A 302 12.02 -18.62 1.62
N SER A 303 12.52 -19.68 0.99
CA SER A 303 13.73 -19.59 0.18
C SER A 303 13.50 -18.76 -1.08
N ASP A 304 14.50 -17.97 -1.41
CA ASP A 304 14.61 -17.19 -2.63
C ASP A 304 15.78 -17.73 -3.46
N SER A 305 15.60 -17.89 -4.78
CA SER A 305 16.68 -18.41 -5.64
C SER A 305 17.66 -17.32 -6.12
N GLN A 306 17.24 -16.05 -6.08
CA GLN A 306 18.03 -14.89 -6.52
C GLN A 306 18.62 -14.12 -5.34
N GLY A 307 17.98 -14.17 -4.17
CA GLY A 307 18.34 -13.36 -3.01
C GLY A 307 18.41 -14.12 -1.69
N THR A 308 18.44 -13.34 -0.59
CA THR A 308 18.29 -13.89 0.76
C THR A 308 16.86 -14.34 1.01
N VAL A 309 16.70 -15.23 1.99
CA VAL A 309 15.39 -15.62 2.53
C VAL A 309 14.54 -14.38 2.83
N ASN A 310 13.30 -14.37 2.33
CA ASN A 310 12.44 -13.22 2.40
C ASN A 310 11.56 -13.24 3.68
N GLU A 311 11.62 -12.14 4.42
CA GLU A 311 10.91 -11.92 5.69
C GLU A 311 10.36 -10.50 5.79
N ASP A 312 10.69 -9.62 4.85
CA ASP A 312 10.42 -8.19 4.93
C ASP A 312 9.32 -7.81 3.93
N ILE A 313 8.42 -6.94 4.37
CA ILE A 313 7.51 -6.19 3.50
C ILE A 313 7.93 -4.73 3.53
N TYR A 314 8.10 -4.14 2.36
CA TYR A 314 8.37 -2.73 2.18
C TYR A 314 7.10 -2.00 1.77
N ILE A 315 6.87 -0.83 2.36
CA ILE A 315 5.64 -0.06 2.17
C ILE A 315 6.02 1.38 1.80
N GLY A 316 5.73 1.77 0.57
CA GLY A 316 5.80 3.13 0.08
C GLY A 316 4.45 3.85 0.24
N LEU A 317 4.45 4.96 0.98
CA LEU A 317 3.33 5.91 1.03
C LEU A 317 3.71 7.12 0.17
N ASN A 318 2.90 7.42 -0.85
CA ASN A 318 3.12 8.47 -1.86
C ASN A 318 4.42 8.32 -2.66
N ARG A 319 4.90 7.09 -2.78
CA ARG A 319 6.10 6.71 -3.53
C ARG A 319 6.09 5.23 -3.85
N ILE A 320 6.88 4.84 -4.84
CA ILE A 320 7.36 3.47 -4.99
C ILE A 320 8.44 3.13 -3.94
N ILE A 321 8.66 1.82 -3.75
CA ILE A 321 9.64 1.27 -2.82
C ILE A 321 11.06 1.59 -3.31
N ARG A 322 11.38 1.21 -4.55
CA ARG A 322 12.64 1.59 -5.21
C ARG A 322 12.79 3.10 -5.20
N ASN A 323 13.96 3.59 -4.81
CA ASN A 323 14.23 5.03 -4.79
C ASN A 323 14.44 5.56 -6.23
N PHE A 324 13.34 5.80 -6.94
CA PHE A 324 13.34 6.33 -8.30
C PHE A 324 12.37 7.52 -8.43
N PRO A 325 12.87 8.73 -8.76
CA PRO A 325 12.07 9.97 -8.70
C PRO A 325 10.79 9.98 -9.53
N ALA A 326 10.73 9.22 -10.63
CA ALA A 326 9.54 9.21 -11.49
C ALA A 326 8.42 8.29 -10.99
N GLY A 327 8.66 7.51 -9.93
CA GLY A 327 7.63 6.70 -9.29
C GLY A 327 7.00 7.35 -8.05
N ASP A 328 7.22 8.64 -7.86
CA ASP A 328 6.59 9.40 -6.78
C ASP A 328 5.12 9.74 -7.10
N GLY A 329 4.32 9.91 -6.05
CA GLY A 329 2.92 10.27 -6.20
C GLY A 329 2.38 11.07 -5.02
N ASN A 330 1.06 11.15 -4.94
CA ASN A 330 0.34 11.71 -3.82
C ASN A 330 -0.98 10.98 -3.63
N GLY A 331 -1.60 11.16 -2.46
CA GLY A 331 -2.94 10.65 -2.21
C GLY A 331 -3.14 9.97 -0.87
N VAL A 332 -2.12 9.38 -0.25
CA VAL A 332 -2.23 8.87 1.13
C VAL A 332 -2.07 10.06 2.07
N CYS A 333 -3.15 10.41 2.76
CA CYS A 333 -3.18 11.46 3.78
C CYS A 333 -2.88 10.92 5.18
N GLY A 334 -2.96 9.60 5.35
CA GLY A 334 -2.34 8.91 6.46
C GLY A 334 -2.58 7.41 6.41
N ALA A 335 -1.97 6.72 7.35
CA ALA A 335 -2.07 5.27 7.48
C ALA A 335 -2.13 4.83 8.94
N VAL A 336 -2.81 3.72 9.20
CA VAL A 336 -2.64 2.92 10.42
C VAL A 336 -1.99 1.61 10.04
N ILE A 337 -0.86 1.31 10.67
CA ILE A 337 -0.16 0.04 10.54
C ILE A 337 -0.36 -0.73 11.83
N SER A 338 -0.68 -2.01 11.74
CA SER A 338 -0.77 -2.90 12.89
C SER A 338 -0.65 -4.36 12.49
N TRP A 339 -0.55 -5.23 13.48
CA TRP A 339 -0.60 -6.67 13.26
C TRP A 339 -1.99 -7.21 13.57
N ALA A 340 -2.54 -8.01 12.67
CA ALA A 340 -3.83 -8.65 12.84
C ALA A 340 -3.69 -10.17 12.98
N CYS A 341 -4.54 -10.76 13.81
CA CYS A 341 -4.70 -12.21 13.83
C CYS A 341 -5.41 -12.70 12.56
N PRO A 342 -5.03 -13.89 12.06
CA PRO A 342 -5.84 -14.75 11.23
C PRO A 342 -7.28 -14.79 11.66
N TRP A 343 -8.19 -14.70 10.71
CA TRP A 343 -9.60 -14.87 10.98
C TRP A 343 -9.83 -16.38 11.10
N LYS A 344 -10.59 -16.80 12.10
CA LYS A 344 -11.12 -18.17 12.08
C LYS A 344 -12.24 -18.18 11.05
N ALA A 345 -12.05 -18.95 9.99
CA ALA A 345 -13.09 -19.23 9.00
C ALA A 345 -14.32 -19.88 9.67
#